data_AF-A0A8T3TM03-F1
#
_entry.id   AF-A0A8T3TM03-F1
#
_cell.length_a   1.000
_cell.length_b   1.000
_cell.length_c   1.000
_cell.angle_alpha   90.00
_cell.angle_beta   90.00
_cell.angle_gamma   90.00
#
_symmetry.space_group_name_H-M   'P 1'
#
loop_
_entity.id
_entity.type
_entity.pdbx_description
1 polymer ?
#
loop_
_entity_poly.entity_id
_entity_poly.type
_entity_poly.pdbx_seq_one_letter_code
_entity_poly.pdbx_strand_id
1 'polypeptide(L)'
;IKVSGSSFASFARDDYTTLPERPDRPLYIHCDIGWRYLETEWGAALDPQPAHYVAPEQVADLAATVFETFVSLSIQHLVHEIGQSMLERWPQLMEVSFEAENRLWDLSHTSEADPQVKVYTDPRPPFGRIGLVLKRD
;
A
#
# COMPACT_ATOMS: atom_id res chain seq x y z
N ILE A 1 -9.06 -3.08 0.10
CA ILE A 1 -8.80 -4.17 1.07
C ILE A 1 -8.45 -5.43 0.30
N LYS A 2 -7.54 -6.25 0.82
CA LYS A 2 -7.24 -7.60 0.33
C LYS A 2 -7.42 -8.59 1.48
N VAL A 3 -8.17 -9.68 1.28
CA VAL A 3 -8.61 -10.55 2.39
C VAL A 3 -7.59 -11.61 2.81
N SER A 4 -6.54 -11.83 2.01
CA SER A 4 -5.44 -12.76 2.27
C SER A 4 -4.23 -12.34 1.41
N GLY A 5 -3.06 -12.95 1.61
CA GLY A 5 -1.84 -12.64 0.86
C GLY A 5 -1.11 -11.42 1.40
N SER A 6 -1.27 -11.15 2.70
CA SER A 6 -0.48 -10.17 3.43
C SER A 6 -0.03 -10.79 4.75
N SER A 7 1.27 -10.74 5.01
CA SER A 7 1.83 -11.14 6.29
C SER A 7 2.27 -9.92 7.10
N PHE A 8 2.38 -10.09 8.41
CA PHE A 8 3.07 -9.19 9.30
C PHE A 8 3.65 -10.01 10.44
N ALA A 9 4.89 -10.44 10.25
CA ALA A 9 5.65 -11.32 11.12
C ALA A 9 7.12 -10.86 11.16
N SER A 10 7.91 -11.39 12.09
CA SER A 10 9.35 -11.12 12.21
C SER A 10 9.70 -9.65 12.50
N PHE A 11 8.82 -8.92 13.20
CA PHE A 11 9.11 -7.58 13.70
C PHE A 11 9.86 -7.65 15.04
N ALA A 12 10.58 -6.57 15.39
CA ALA A 12 11.31 -6.47 16.66
C ALA A 12 10.38 -6.73 17.86
N ARG A 13 10.85 -7.51 18.83
CA ARG A 13 10.10 -7.83 20.04
C ARG A 13 10.87 -7.37 21.28
N ASP A 14 10.14 -6.73 22.16
CA ASP A 14 10.59 -6.24 23.46
C ASP A 14 9.45 -6.30 24.49
N ASP A 15 9.69 -5.72 25.67
CA ASP A 15 8.72 -5.67 26.77
C ASP A 15 7.42 -4.90 26.44
N TYR A 16 7.39 -4.13 25.36
CA TYR A 16 6.22 -3.38 24.88
C TYR A 16 5.46 -4.11 23.77
N THR A 17 5.97 -5.23 23.28
CA THR A 17 5.45 -5.90 22.09
C THR A 17 4.39 -6.94 22.44
N THR A 18 3.12 -6.52 22.37
CA THR A 18 1.95 -7.39 22.62
C THR A 18 1.33 -7.96 21.34
N LEU A 19 1.67 -7.42 20.18
CA LEU A 19 1.07 -7.79 18.91
C LEU A 19 1.49 -9.23 18.52
N PRO A 20 0.53 -10.11 18.17
CA PRO A 20 0.84 -11.43 17.62
C PRO A 20 1.34 -11.32 16.18
N GLU A 21 2.20 -12.25 15.79
CA GLU A 21 2.57 -12.44 14.40
C GLU A 21 1.40 -13.00 13.60
N ARG A 22 1.25 -12.57 12.35
CA ARG A 22 0.24 -13.09 11.44
C ARG A 22 0.90 -13.44 10.10
N PRO A 23 1.11 -14.73 9.80
CA PRO A 23 1.68 -15.15 8.52
C PRO A 23 0.71 -14.91 7.36
N ASP A 24 -0.59 -14.84 7.64
CA ASP A 24 -1.60 -14.36 6.71
C ASP A 24 -2.68 -13.56 7.46
N ARG A 25 -3.07 -12.42 6.91
CA ARG A 25 -4.14 -11.56 7.41
C ARG A 25 -4.78 -10.80 6.25
N PRO A 26 -6.05 -10.39 6.41
CA PRO A 26 -6.57 -9.29 5.62
C PRO A 26 -5.67 -8.06 5.80
N LEU A 27 -5.51 -7.29 4.74
CA LEU A 27 -4.88 -5.98 4.79
C LEU A 27 -5.88 -4.95 4.28
N TYR A 28 -6.22 -4.01 5.15
CA TYR A 28 -7.04 -2.85 4.79
C TYR A 28 -6.21 -1.59 5.00
N ILE A 29 -5.96 -0.87 3.91
CA ILE A 29 -5.24 0.39 3.92
C ILE A 29 -6.08 1.50 3.29
N HIS A 30 -5.92 2.71 3.83
CA HIS A 30 -6.13 3.95 3.07
C HIS A 30 -4.77 4.42 2.59
N CYS A 31 -4.67 4.92 1.36
CA CYS A 31 -3.39 5.25 0.76
C CYS A 31 -3.54 6.46 -0.15
N ASP A 32 -2.89 7.55 0.22
CA ASP A 32 -2.69 8.70 -0.65
C ASP A 32 -1.38 8.52 -1.42
N ILE A 33 -1.45 8.67 -2.75
CA ILE A 33 -0.30 8.50 -3.65
C ILE A 33 -0.07 9.83 -4.36
N GLY A 34 1.11 10.41 -4.17
CA GLY A 34 1.55 11.61 -4.88
C GLY A 34 2.73 11.30 -5.79
N TRP A 35 2.88 12.05 -6.89
CA TRP A 35 4.03 11.94 -7.77
C TRP A 35 4.50 13.31 -8.26
N ARG A 36 5.78 13.39 -8.63
CA ARG A 36 6.38 14.57 -9.24
C ARG A 36 7.08 14.18 -10.54
N TYR A 37 6.89 15.00 -11.57
CA TYR A 37 7.60 14.86 -12.83
C TYR A 37 9.04 15.37 -12.71
N LEU A 38 9.91 14.89 -13.60
CA LEU A 38 11.23 15.47 -13.86
C LEU A 38 11.08 16.97 -14.19
N GLU A 39 12.06 17.79 -13.79
CA GLU A 39 12.03 19.25 -14.07
C GLU A 39 11.90 19.54 -15.57
N THR A 40 12.57 18.75 -16.40
CA THR A 40 12.50 18.83 -17.87
C THR A 40 11.11 18.46 -18.42
N GLU A 41 10.31 17.71 -17.65
CA GLU A 41 8.99 17.19 -18.03
C GLU A 41 7.85 17.89 -17.27
N TRP A 42 8.09 18.99 -16.55
CA TRP A 42 7.02 19.70 -15.83
C TRP A 42 5.87 20.16 -16.75
N GLY A 43 6.19 20.46 -18.01
CA GLY A 43 5.20 20.77 -19.03
C GLY A 43 4.19 19.64 -19.27
N ALA A 44 4.59 18.37 -19.10
CA ALA A 44 3.73 17.20 -19.31
C ALA A 44 2.51 17.18 -18.39
N ALA A 45 2.60 17.75 -17.19
CA ALA A 45 1.48 17.85 -16.27
C ALA A 45 0.38 18.81 -16.77
N LEU A 46 0.72 19.71 -17.69
CA LEU A 46 -0.16 20.75 -18.24
C LEU A 46 -0.31 20.62 -19.77
N ASP A 47 0.25 19.57 -20.36
CA ASP A 47 0.32 19.42 -21.81
C ASP A 47 -1.06 19.07 -22.38
N PRO A 48 -1.59 19.86 -23.33
CA PRO A 48 -2.82 19.50 -24.06
C PRO A 48 -2.66 18.22 -24.90
N GLN A 49 -1.44 17.75 -25.18
CA GLN A 49 -1.14 16.45 -25.76
C GLN A 49 -0.84 15.42 -24.65
N PRO A 50 -1.76 14.48 -24.37
CA PRO A 50 -1.78 13.69 -23.14
C PRO A 50 -0.73 12.56 -23.08
N ALA A 51 0.16 12.44 -24.07
CA ALA A 51 1.03 11.27 -24.20
C ALA A 51 1.97 11.07 -23.01
N HIS A 52 2.39 12.16 -22.36
CA HIS A 52 3.32 12.13 -21.22
C HIS A 52 2.62 12.36 -19.87
N TYR A 53 1.32 12.63 -19.87
CA TYR A 53 0.52 12.84 -18.67
C TYR A 53 0.23 11.50 -17.98
N VAL A 54 0.52 11.44 -16.68
CA VAL A 54 0.19 10.33 -15.79
C VAL A 54 -1.15 10.62 -15.13
N ALA A 55 -2.18 9.90 -15.56
CA ALA A 55 -3.53 10.07 -15.05
C ALA A 55 -3.71 9.38 -13.68
N PRO A 56 -4.42 10.00 -12.72
CA PRO A 56 -4.65 9.42 -11.40
C PRO A 56 -5.35 8.06 -11.46
N GLU A 57 -6.23 7.84 -12.44
CA GLU A 57 -6.91 6.55 -12.65
C GLU A 57 -5.91 5.45 -13.00
N GLN A 58 -4.89 5.73 -13.81
CA GLN A 58 -3.85 4.76 -14.15
C GLN A 58 -2.98 4.42 -12.94
N VAL A 59 -2.74 5.39 -12.06
CA VAL A 59 -2.02 5.19 -10.79
C VAL A 59 -2.85 4.31 -9.86
N ALA A 60 -4.14 4.58 -9.72
CA ALA A 60 -5.05 3.77 -8.91
C ALA A 60 -5.13 2.32 -9.43
N ASP A 61 -5.27 2.13 -10.73
CA ASP A 61 -5.32 0.80 -11.36
C ASP A 61 -4.01 0.03 -11.16
N LEU A 62 -2.86 0.69 -11.30
CA LEU A 62 -1.56 0.09 -11.05
C LEU A 62 -1.43 -0.32 -9.58
N ALA A 63 -1.74 0.57 -8.65
CA ALA A 63 -1.65 0.30 -7.22
C ALA A 63 -2.57 -0.86 -6.81
N ALA A 64 -3.80 -0.90 -7.34
CA ALA A 64 -4.74 -2.00 -7.12
C ALA A 64 -4.22 -3.32 -7.71
N THR A 65 -3.64 -3.28 -8.91
CA THR A 65 -3.06 -4.46 -9.56
C THR A 65 -1.89 -5.03 -8.77
N VAL A 66 -0.94 -4.18 -8.37
CA VAL A 66 0.20 -4.58 -7.52
C VAL A 66 -0.31 -5.11 -6.19
N PHE A 67 -1.29 -4.44 -5.56
CA PHE A 67 -1.84 -4.90 -4.30
C PHE A 67 -2.47 -6.30 -4.41
N GLU A 68 -3.16 -6.60 -5.52
CA GLU A 68 -3.75 -7.91 -5.79
C GLU A 68 -2.70 -8.99 -6.07
N THR A 69 -1.71 -8.72 -6.92
CA THR A 69 -0.75 -9.74 -7.37
C THR A 69 0.41 -9.96 -6.40
N PHE A 70 0.75 -8.96 -5.59
CA PHE A 70 1.90 -9.00 -4.69
C PHE A 70 1.56 -9.60 -3.33
N VAL A 71 2.42 -10.50 -2.84
CA VAL A 71 2.35 -11.02 -1.47
C VAL A 71 3.17 -10.12 -0.56
N SER A 72 2.48 -9.19 0.12
CA SER A 72 3.14 -8.19 0.97
C SER A 72 3.58 -8.76 2.31
N LEU A 73 4.72 -8.30 2.82
CA LEU A 73 5.23 -8.65 4.17
C LEU A 73 4.92 -7.55 5.21
N SER A 74 4.51 -6.39 4.72
CA SER A 74 4.13 -5.22 5.49
C SER A 74 3.54 -4.17 4.55
N ILE A 75 2.98 -3.10 5.10
CA ILE A 75 2.53 -1.95 4.29
C ILE A 75 3.74 -1.28 3.65
N GLN A 76 4.86 -1.18 4.35
CA GLN A 76 6.12 -0.64 3.84
C GLN A 76 6.59 -1.40 2.59
N HIS A 77 6.52 -2.74 2.62
CA HIS A 77 6.89 -3.58 1.49
C HIS A 77 5.97 -3.33 0.29
N LEU A 78 4.66 -3.23 0.54
CA LEU A 78 3.67 -2.97 -0.50
C LEU A 78 3.86 -1.60 -1.16
N VAL A 79 3.97 -0.52 -0.39
CA VAL A 79 4.10 0.84 -0.97
C VAL A 79 5.45 1.04 -1.67
N HIS A 80 6.49 0.35 -1.21
CA HIS A 80 7.76 0.31 -1.93
C HIS A 80 7.61 -0.35 -3.30
N GLU A 81 6.96 -1.52 -3.37
CA GLU A 81 6.72 -2.23 -4.64
C GLU A 81 5.87 -1.41 -5.61
N ILE A 82 4.81 -0.76 -5.11
CA ILE A 82 3.99 0.15 -5.92
C ILE A 82 4.87 1.27 -6.46
N GLY A 83 5.67 1.94 -5.62
CA GLY A 83 6.51 3.05 -6.06
C GLY A 83 7.58 2.65 -7.08
N GLN A 84 8.21 1.49 -6.92
CA GLN A 84 9.13 0.94 -7.93
C GLN A 84 8.40 0.71 -9.27
N SER A 85 7.25 0.03 -9.23
CA SER A 85 6.41 -0.21 -10.42
C SER A 85 5.99 1.08 -11.12
N MET A 86 5.68 2.14 -10.36
CA MET A 86 5.33 3.45 -10.90
C MET A 86 6.53 4.12 -11.60
N LEU A 87 7.70 4.14 -10.96
CA LEU A 87 8.92 4.72 -11.54
C LEU A 87 9.37 3.94 -12.79
N GLU A 88 9.21 2.62 -12.82
CA GLU A 88 9.50 1.83 -14.02
C GLU A 88 8.53 2.12 -15.17
N ARG A 89 7.22 2.19 -14.86
CA ARG A 89 6.18 2.41 -15.88
C ARG A 89 6.20 3.82 -16.46
N TRP A 90 6.53 4.83 -15.66
CA TRP A 90 6.53 6.24 -16.06
C TRP A 90 7.92 6.86 -15.91
N PRO A 91 8.78 6.74 -16.95
CA PRO A 91 10.12 7.29 -16.96
C PRO A 91 10.19 8.80 -16.68
N GLN A 92 9.13 9.54 -17.01
CA GLN A 92 9.01 10.97 -16.79
C GLN A 92 8.81 11.38 -15.32
N LEU A 93 8.56 10.41 -14.42
CA LEU A 93 8.46 10.67 -12.98
C LEU A 93 9.84 10.69 -12.33
N MET A 94 10.05 11.73 -11.51
CA MET A 94 11.20 11.91 -10.64
C MET A 94 10.98 11.24 -9.28
N GLU A 95 9.77 11.38 -8.74
CA GLU A 95 9.47 11.01 -7.37
C GLU A 95 8.05 10.46 -7.25
N VAL A 96 7.88 9.48 -6.38
CA VAL A 96 6.59 8.96 -5.92
C VAL A 96 6.58 8.98 -4.39
N SER A 97 5.45 9.40 -3.81
CA SER A 97 5.26 9.56 -2.38
C SER A 97 3.99 8.85 -1.93
N PHE A 98 4.00 8.32 -0.72
CA PHE A 98 2.91 7.57 -0.13
C PHE A 98 2.64 8.05 1.29
N GLU A 99 1.36 8.26 1.60
CA GLU A 99 0.85 8.27 2.96
C GLU A 99 -0.17 7.15 3.11
N ALA A 100 0.22 6.08 3.82
CA ALA A 100 -0.61 4.90 4.01
C ALA A 100 -1.01 4.73 5.48
N GLU A 101 -2.27 4.37 5.70
CA GLU A 101 -2.83 4.12 7.01
C GLU A 101 -3.29 2.67 7.12
N ASN A 102 -2.89 1.98 8.19
CA ASN A 102 -3.38 0.64 8.48
C ASN A 102 -4.76 0.72 9.16
N ARG A 103 -5.80 0.43 8.39
CA ARG A 103 -7.21 0.44 8.84
C ARG A 103 -7.74 -0.98 9.10
N LEU A 104 -6.84 -1.95 9.35
CA LEU A 104 -7.21 -3.34 9.56
C LEU A 104 -8.19 -3.50 10.73
N TRP A 105 -9.26 -4.24 10.48
CA TRP A 105 -10.26 -4.62 11.46
C TRP A 105 -9.75 -5.60 12.51
N ASP A 106 -10.36 -5.55 13.69
CA ASP A 106 -10.15 -6.53 14.74
C ASP A 106 -10.95 -7.80 14.45
N LEU A 107 -10.32 -8.97 14.62
CA LEU A 107 -10.99 -10.26 14.49
C LEU A 107 -11.92 -10.46 15.69
N SER A 108 -13.23 -10.50 15.44
CA SER A 108 -14.23 -10.71 16.49
C SER A 108 -14.51 -12.18 16.74
N HIS A 109 -14.59 -12.99 15.67
CA HIS A 109 -14.93 -14.41 15.78
C HIS A 109 -14.38 -15.20 14.59
N THR A 110 -14.04 -16.46 14.82
CA THR A 110 -13.73 -17.46 13.77
C THR A 110 -14.71 -18.61 13.94
N SER A 111 -15.36 -19.03 12.86
CA SER A 111 -16.33 -20.12 12.88
C SER A 111 -15.67 -21.43 13.34
N GLU A 112 -16.38 -22.17 14.19
CA GLU A 112 -15.94 -23.51 14.64
C GLU A 112 -16.08 -24.57 13.53
N ALA A 113 -17.01 -24.36 12.59
CA ALA A 113 -17.25 -25.29 11.49
C ALA A 113 -16.30 -25.09 10.30
N ASP A 114 -15.84 -23.85 10.09
CA ASP A 114 -14.92 -23.50 8.99
C ASP A 114 -13.99 -22.35 9.41
N PRO A 115 -12.70 -22.62 9.68
CA PRO A 115 -11.73 -21.59 10.06
C PRO A 115 -11.49 -20.47 9.03
N GLN A 116 -11.94 -20.64 7.78
CA GLN A 116 -11.88 -19.59 6.76
C GLN A 116 -12.98 -18.54 6.96
N VAL A 117 -14.09 -18.91 7.61
CA VAL A 117 -15.20 -17.99 7.88
C VAL A 117 -14.90 -17.20 9.16
N LYS A 118 -14.68 -15.89 8.99
CA LYS A 118 -14.27 -14.97 10.05
C LYS A 118 -15.17 -13.74 10.08
N VAL A 119 -15.48 -13.26 11.28
CA VAL A 119 -16.24 -12.03 11.52
C VAL A 119 -15.29 -10.98 12.10
N TYR A 120 -15.35 -9.78 11.54
CA TYR A 120 -14.48 -8.66 11.90
C TYR A 120 -15.30 -7.47 12.41
N THR A 121 -14.67 -6.58 13.16
CA THR A 121 -15.26 -5.34 13.68
C THR A 121 -14.28 -4.17 13.56
N ASP A 122 -14.80 -2.95 13.57
CA ASP A 122 -13.96 -1.76 13.50
C ASP A 122 -12.96 -1.73 14.66
N PRO A 123 -11.68 -1.39 14.39
CA PRO A 123 -10.66 -1.37 15.41
C PRO A 123 -10.86 -0.15 16.33
N ARG A 124 -10.07 -0.12 17.41
CA ARG A 124 -9.94 1.10 18.23
C ARG A 124 -9.41 2.26 17.37
N PRO A 125 -9.62 3.53 17.80
CA PRO A 125 -9.22 4.70 17.01
C PRO A 125 -7.76 4.76 16.52
N PRO A 126 -6.74 4.26 17.26
CA PRO A 126 -5.36 4.31 16.79
C PRO A 126 -5.14 3.47 15.53
N PHE A 127 -4.48 4.05 14.54
CA PHE A 127 -4.03 3.37 13.33
C PHE A 127 -2.53 3.58 13.10
N GLY A 128 -1.90 2.62 12.43
CA GLY A 128 -0.52 2.78 11.99
C GLY A 128 -0.46 3.70 10.78
N ARG A 129 0.46 4.67 10.77
CA ARG A 129 0.74 5.51 9.59
C ARG A 129 2.13 5.20 9.05
N ILE A 130 2.22 5.07 7.74
CA ILE A 130 3.45 4.79 6.99
C ILE A 130 3.61 5.91 5.96
N GLY A 131 4.76 6.58 5.99
CA GLY A 131 5.17 7.54 4.96
C GLY A 131 6.37 7.00 4.19
N LEU A 132 6.36 7.10 2.86
CA LEU A 132 7.49 6.74 2.02
C LEU A 132 7.62 7.72 0.86
N VAL A 133 8.86 8.10 0.54
CA VAL A 133 9.20 8.83 -0.69
C VAL A 133 10.28 8.04 -1.42
N LEU A 134 10.00 7.69 -2.67
CA LEU A 134 10.94 7.03 -3.58
C LEU A 134 11.32 8.02 -4.68
N LYS A 135 12.62 8.17 -4.90
CA LYS A 135 13.20 9.01 -5.94
C LYS A 135 13.94 8.15 -6.95
N ARG A 136 13.91 8.56 -8.21
CA ARG A 136 14.84 8.05 -9.22
C ARG A 136 16.26 8.51 -8.89
N ASP A 137 17.25 7.65 -9.13
CA ASP A 137 18.68 8.00 -9.02
C ASP A 137 19.11 9.02 -10.07
#